data_AF-A0A4Y9MNH6-F1
#
_entry.id   AF-A0A4Y9MNH6-F1
#
_cell.length_a   1.000
_cell.length_b   1.000
_cell.length_c   1.000
_cell.angle_alpha   90.00
_cell.angle_beta   90.00
_cell.angle_gamma   90.00
#
_symmetry.space_group_name_H-M   'P 1'
#
loop_
_entity.id
_entity.type
_entity.pdbx_description
1 polymer ?
#
loop_
_entity_poly.entity_id
_entity_poly.type
_entity_poly.pdbx_seq_one_letter_code
_entity_poly.pdbx_strand_id
1 'polypeptide(L)'
;MVRTFLASIAVMAATLGLAPPAAADEAEYLKLQDRLTFLTADQLLREGRWACQAAKSGLGSSTIVTMVQDRLEWSGASVEAANDIVAGGINILGC
;
A
#
# COMPACT_ATOMS: atom_id res chain seq x y z
N MET A 1 -14.02 -32.34 -45.63
CA MET A 1 -14.32 -32.32 -44.19
C MET A 1 -13.65 -31.09 -43.57
N VAL A 2 -14.48 -30.22 -42.96
CA VAL A 2 -14.25 -29.22 -41.89
C VAL A 2 -12.77 -28.95 -41.50
N ARG A 3 -12.19 -27.79 -41.88
CA ARG A 3 -12.01 -26.56 -41.06
C ARG A 3 -11.47 -26.84 -39.64
N THR A 4 -10.34 -26.23 -39.27
CA THR A 4 -10.23 -25.32 -38.11
C THR A 4 -8.82 -24.71 -38.08
N PHE A 5 -8.74 -23.42 -38.37
CA PHE A 5 -7.62 -22.55 -38.01
C PHE A 5 -7.49 -22.51 -36.48
N LEU A 6 -6.36 -22.90 -35.93
CA LEU A 6 -6.02 -22.57 -34.54
C LEU A 6 -4.95 -21.47 -34.57
N ALA A 7 -5.44 -20.24 -34.68
CA ALA A 7 -4.67 -19.04 -34.42
C ALA A 7 -4.30 -19.03 -32.93
N SER A 8 -3.02 -19.22 -32.63
CA SER A 8 -2.46 -19.09 -31.29
C SER A 8 -2.54 -17.62 -30.88
N ILE A 9 -3.55 -17.25 -30.10
CA ILE A 9 -3.64 -15.93 -29.49
C ILE A 9 -2.55 -15.87 -28.41
N ALA A 10 -1.41 -15.27 -28.77
CA ALA A 10 -0.41 -14.84 -27.80
C ALA A 10 -1.04 -13.74 -26.95
N VAL A 11 -1.47 -14.08 -25.74
CA VAL A 11 -1.89 -13.10 -24.74
C VAL A 11 -0.63 -12.34 -24.34
N MET A 12 -0.44 -11.15 -24.89
CA MET A 12 0.48 -10.17 -24.33
C MET A 12 -0.04 -9.80 -22.94
N ALA A 13 0.56 -10.39 -21.91
CA ALA A 13 0.44 -9.89 -20.55
C ALA A 13 0.98 -8.46 -20.57
N ALA A 14 0.08 -7.49 -20.57
CA ALA A 14 0.42 -6.10 -20.36
C ALA A 14 1.09 -6.01 -18.99
N THR A 15 2.41 -5.95 -18.97
CA THR A 15 3.17 -5.52 -17.80
C THR A 15 2.85 -4.05 -17.61
N LEU A 16 1.75 -3.77 -16.89
CA LEU A 16 1.60 -2.51 -16.21
C LEU A 16 2.89 -2.31 -15.45
N GLY A 17 3.66 -1.28 -15.82
CA GLY A 17 4.91 -0.91 -15.17
C GLY A 17 4.63 -0.50 -13.73
N LEU A 18 4.34 -1.48 -12.88
CA LEU A 18 4.45 -1.36 -11.44
C LEU A 18 5.95 -1.24 -11.23
N ALA A 19 6.43 0.01 -11.06
CA ALA A 19 7.74 0.23 -10.48
C ALA A 19 7.83 -0.72 -9.27
N PRO A 20 8.86 -1.58 -9.17
CA PRO A 20 9.00 -2.42 -8.01
C PRO A 20 8.87 -1.51 -6.79
N PRO A 21 8.08 -1.88 -5.75
CA PRO A 21 8.09 -1.11 -4.52
C PRO A 21 9.56 -1.03 -4.12
N ALA A 22 10.11 0.18 -4.14
CA ALA A 22 11.53 0.33 -3.96
C ALA A 22 11.81 -0.09 -2.52
N ALA A 23 12.42 -1.27 -2.34
CA ALA A 23 12.66 -1.85 -1.03
C ALA A 23 13.48 -0.92 -0.10
N ALA A 24 14.19 0.07 -0.69
CA ALA A 24 14.84 1.15 0.04
C ALA A 24 13.83 2.06 0.76
N ASP A 25 12.72 2.40 0.12
CA ASP A 25 11.65 3.21 0.70
C ASP A 25 10.89 2.46 1.79
N GLU A 26 10.79 1.12 1.68
CA GLU A 26 10.24 0.29 2.75
C GLU A 26 11.12 0.32 4.01
N ALA A 27 12.45 0.28 3.85
CA ALA A 27 13.37 0.38 4.97
C ALA A 27 13.34 1.77 5.64
N GLU A 28 13.21 2.84 4.85
CA GLU A 28 12.97 4.20 5.34
C GLU A 28 11.65 4.29 6.10
N TYR A 29 10.57 3.74 5.55
CA TYR A 29 9.24 3.73 6.14
C TYR A 29 9.19 2.92 7.44
N LEU A 30 9.90 1.80 7.51
CA LEU A 30 9.96 0.97 8.71
C LEU A 30 10.65 1.66 9.90
N LYS A 31 11.36 2.79 9.71
CA LYS A 31 11.85 3.63 10.83
C LYS A 31 10.72 4.20 11.67
N LEU A 32 9.49 4.31 11.15
CA LEU A 32 8.33 4.71 11.96
C LEU A 32 8.05 3.73 13.11
N GLN A 33 8.52 2.49 13.01
CA GLN A 33 8.32 1.46 14.03
C GLN A 33 9.04 1.77 15.35
N ASP A 34 10.11 2.60 15.32
CA ASP A 34 10.74 3.11 16.55
C ASP A 34 9.77 3.96 17.38
N ARG A 35 8.79 4.61 16.75
CA ARG A 35 7.74 5.38 17.44
C ARG A 35 6.45 4.60 17.61
N LEU A 36 6.20 3.65 16.71
CA LEU A 36 4.98 2.84 16.67
C LEU A 36 5.28 1.40 17.11
N THR A 37 5.94 1.24 18.26
CA THR A 37 6.45 -0.04 18.76
C THR A 37 5.35 -1.07 19.06
N PHE A 38 4.10 -0.62 19.16
CA PHE A 38 2.91 -1.46 19.32
C PHE A 38 2.44 -2.09 18.00
N LEU A 39 2.99 -1.66 16.86
CA LEU A 39 2.74 -2.25 15.54
C LEU A 39 3.93 -3.11 15.12
N THR A 40 3.63 -4.25 14.51
CA THR A 40 4.65 -5.04 13.84
C THR A 40 5.06 -4.39 12.52
N ALA A 41 6.28 -4.64 12.05
CA ALA A 41 6.76 -4.23 10.72
C ALA A 41 5.75 -4.56 9.61
N ASP A 42 5.18 -5.75 9.72
CA ASP A 42 4.22 -6.30 8.78
C ASP A 42 2.87 -5.55 8.83
N GLN A 43 2.36 -5.23 10.03
CA GLN A 43 1.20 -4.34 10.21
C GLN A 43 1.46 -2.99 9.54
N LEU A 44 2.59 -2.37 9.88
CA LEU A 44 2.95 -1.04 9.42
C LEU A 44 3.00 -0.96 7.89
N LEU A 45 3.65 -1.92 7.25
CA LEU A 45 3.77 -1.98 5.79
C LEU A 45 2.45 -2.29 5.11
N ARG A 46 1.62 -3.17 5.67
CA ARG A 46 0.28 -3.44 5.11
C ARG A 46 -0.60 -2.20 5.12
N GLU A 47 -0.62 -1.48 6.23
CA GLU A 47 -1.42 -0.26 6.35
C GLU A 47 -0.88 0.88 5.49
N GLY A 48 0.44 1.10 5.47
CA GLY A 48 1.07 2.10 4.61
C GLY A 48 0.84 1.85 3.11
N ARG A 49 0.98 0.60 2.66
CA ARG A 49 0.69 0.21 1.27
C ARG A 49 -0.79 0.34 0.92
N TRP A 50 -1.67 0.01 1.84
CA TRP A 50 -3.09 0.21 1.62
C TRP A 50 -3.44 1.70 1.53
N ALA A 51 -2.90 2.54 2.41
CA ALA A 51 -3.11 3.99 2.40
C ALA A 51 -2.63 4.62 1.09
N CYS A 52 -1.45 4.20 0.62
CA CYS A 52 -0.91 4.54 -0.69
C CYS A 52 -1.89 4.21 -1.84
N GLN A 53 -2.41 2.98 -1.88
CA GLN A 53 -3.34 2.55 -2.92
C GLN A 53 -4.68 3.28 -2.85
N ALA A 54 -5.16 3.55 -1.63
CA ALA A 54 -6.36 4.35 -1.41
C ALA A 54 -6.18 5.78 -1.94
N ALA A 55 -5.02 6.41 -1.67
CA ALA A 55 -4.69 7.73 -2.18
C ALA A 55 -4.62 7.74 -3.72
N LYS A 56 -3.95 6.75 -4.34
CA LYS A 56 -3.94 6.57 -5.80
C LYS A 56 -5.32 6.34 -6.41
N SER A 57 -6.27 5.82 -5.62
CA SER A 57 -7.66 5.62 -6.04
C SER A 57 -8.53 6.88 -5.89
N GLY A 58 -7.95 8.00 -5.42
CA GLY A 58 -8.64 9.28 -5.26
C GLY A 58 -9.33 9.46 -3.91
N LEU A 59 -9.08 8.60 -2.92
CA LEU A 59 -9.56 8.83 -1.55
C LEU A 59 -8.78 9.99 -0.93
N GLY A 60 -9.48 10.88 -0.23
CA GLY A 60 -8.85 11.99 0.48
C GLY A 60 -8.12 11.52 1.74
N SER A 61 -6.99 12.15 2.07
CA SER A 61 -6.14 11.77 3.21
C SER A 61 -6.91 11.67 4.54
N SER A 62 -7.86 12.57 4.82
CA SER A 62 -8.65 12.49 6.07
C SER A 62 -9.48 11.21 6.16
N THR A 63 -10.08 10.77 5.06
CA THR A 63 -10.83 9.50 4.99
C THR A 63 -9.89 8.31 5.18
N ILE A 64 -8.71 8.36 4.56
CA ILE A 64 -7.71 7.29 4.68
C ILE A 64 -7.22 7.18 6.12
N VAL A 65 -6.95 8.30 6.80
CA VAL A 65 -6.53 8.32 8.22
C VAL A 65 -7.61 7.70 9.10
N THR A 66 -8.89 8.06 8.93
CA THR A 66 -9.99 7.43 9.68
C THR A 66 -10.05 5.92 9.43
N MET A 67 -9.89 5.48 8.18
CA MET A 67 -9.91 4.05 7.86
C MET A 67 -8.71 3.28 8.41
N VAL A 68 -7.50 3.86 8.40
CA VAL A 68 -6.31 3.26 9.03
C VAL A 68 -6.50 3.19 10.55
N GLN A 69 -7.07 4.23 11.15
CA GLN A 69 -7.38 4.27 12.57
C GLN A 69 -8.34 3.14 12.97
N ASP A 70 -9.45 2.95 12.23
CA ASP A 70 -10.39 1.84 12.47
C ASP A 70 -9.72 0.46 12.30
N ARG A 71 -8.87 0.31 11.29
CA ARG A 71 -8.15 -0.96 11.04
C ARG A 71 -7.12 -1.28 12.12
N LEU A 72 -6.65 -0.27 12.84
CA LEU A 72 -5.66 -0.37 13.91
C LEU A 72 -6.26 -0.19 15.32
N GLU A 73 -7.58 -0.07 15.44
CA GLU A 73 -8.27 0.16 16.72
C GLU A 73 -7.89 -0.89 17.77
N TRP A 74 -7.84 -2.16 17.37
CA TRP A 74 -7.44 -3.27 18.25
C TRP A 74 -5.96 -3.22 18.68
N SER A 75 -5.12 -2.48 17.95
CA SER A 75 -3.70 -2.31 18.26
C SER A 75 -3.43 -1.10 19.17
N GLY A 76 -4.47 -0.34 19.54
CA GLY A 76 -4.34 0.87 20.35
C GLY A 76 -3.69 2.05 19.62
N ALA A 77 -3.70 2.06 18.29
CA ALA A 77 -3.16 3.16 17.52
C ALA A 77 -3.92 4.46 17.83
N SER A 78 -3.18 5.57 17.98
CA SER A 78 -3.74 6.91 18.12
C SER A 78 -4.02 7.52 16.75
N VAL A 79 -4.87 8.54 16.67
CA VAL A 79 -5.15 9.26 15.42
C VAL A 79 -3.85 9.84 14.83
N GLU A 80 -2.93 10.28 15.69
CA GLU A 80 -1.59 10.72 15.32
C GLU A 80 -0.77 9.59 14.67
N ALA A 81 -0.83 8.38 15.21
CA ALA A 81 -0.16 7.22 14.64
C ALA A 81 -0.73 6.84 13.26
N ALA A 82 -2.06 6.88 13.12
CA ALA A 82 -2.72 6.66 11.84
C ALA A 82 -2.31 7.72 10.79
N ASN A 83 -2.19 8.99 11.22
CA ASN A 83 -1.69 10.06 10.35
C ASN A 83 -0.24 9.81 9.90
N ASP A 84 0.65 9.48 10.82
CA ASP A 84 2.05 9.15 10.52
C ASP A 84 2.17 7.99 9.51
N ILE A 85 1.34 6.95 9.66
CA ILE A 85 1.26 5.81 8.73
C ILE A 85 0.81 6.25 7.34
N VAL A 86 -0.24 7.07 7.24
CA VAL A 86 -0.75 7.55 5.95
C VAL A 86 0.24 8.50 5.28
N ALA A 87 0.80 9.45 6.03
CA ALA A 87 1.79 10.39 5.53
C ALA A 87 3.06 9.68 5.07
N GLY A 88 3.56 8.71 5.84
CA GLY A 88 4.69 7.87 5.45
C GLY A 88 4.36 6.99 4.24
N GLY A 89 3.16 6.41 4.20
CA GLY A 89 2.70 5.58 3.09
C GLY A 89 2.61 6.34 1.77
N ILE A 90 2.22 7.62 1.79
CA ILE A 90 2.16 8.46 0.60
C ILE A 90 3.56 8.97 0.23
N ASN A 91 4.24 9.64 1.16
CA ASN A 91 5.48 10.35 0.86
C ASN A 91 6.71 9.44 0.72
N ILE A 92 6.77 8.34 1.47
CA ILE A 92 7.94 7.46 1.50
C ILE A 92 7.74 6.30 0.52
N LEU A 93 6.62 5.58 0.59
CA LEU A 93 6.39 4.41 -0.29
C LEU A 93 6.08 4.77 -1.76
N GLY A 94 6.13 6.05 -2.13
CA GLY A 94 6.11 6.48 -3.52
C GLY A 94 4.72 6.42 -4.16
N CYS A 95 3.80 7.20 -3.58
CA CYS A 95 2.43 7.32 -4.00
C CYS A 95 2.06 8.80 -4.14
#